data_AF-A0A962Y0N9-F1
#
_entry.id   AF-A0A962Y0N9-F1
#
_cell.length_a   1.000
_cell.length_b   1.000
_cell.length_c   1.000
_cell.angle_alpha   90.00
_cell.angle_beta   90.00
_cell.angle_gamma   90.00
#
_symmetry.space_group_name_H-M   'P 1'
#
loop_
_entity.id
_entity.type
_entity.pdbx_description
1 polymer ?
#
loop_
_entity_poly.entity_id
_entity_poly.type
_entity_poly.pdbx_seq_one_letter_code
_entity_poly.pdbx_strand_id
1 'polypeptide(L)'
;MHGDPFTAAAPIRLARKLADVAELENVELLPHAPLYFRKGNGASKLATCTFEGVLRITAAESLALLLKNGVGPAKAFGCGLLLVRRL
;
A
#
# COMPACT_ATOMS: atom_id res chain seq x y z
N MET A 1 19.23 -7.02 -10.22
CA MET A 1 18.85 -6.31 -8.98
C MET A 1 18.92 -4.79 -9.21
N HIS A 2 18.15 -4.25 -10.17
CA HIS A 2 18.08 -2.80 -10.38
C HIS A 2 16.79 -2.34 -9.68
N GLY A 3 16.91 -1.68 -8.53
CA GLY A 3 15.74 -1.21 -7.78
C GLY A 3 14.95 -0.24 -8.64
N ASP A 4 13.69 -0.57 -8.94
CA ASP A 4 12.85 0.33 -9.71
C ASP A 4 12.49 1.56 -8.85
N PRO A 5 12.30 2.75 -9.46
CA PRO A 5 11.96 3.97 -8.73
C PRO A 5 10.62 3.87 -8.00
N PHE A 6 9.75 2.91 -8.39
CA PHE A 6 8.48 2.66 -7.71
C PHE A 6 8.70 2.10 -6.30
N THR A 7 9.63 1.15 -6.15
CA THR A 7 9.92 0.45 -4.90
C THR A 7 10.60 1.39 -3.90
N ALA A 8 11.56 2.21 -4.35
CA ALA A 8 12.30 3.13 -3.47
C ALA A 8 11.38 4.14 -2.76
N ALA A 9 10.32 4.61 -3.41
CA ALA A 9 9.38 5.59 -2.86
C ALA A 9 8.09 4.97 -2.27
N ALA A 10 7.95 3.64 -2.32
CA ALA A 10 6.75 2.94 -1.82
C ALA A 10 6.50 3.18 -0.31
N PRO A 11 7.51 3.10 0.59
CA PRO A 11 7.30 3.34 2.02
C PRO A 11 6.85 4.76 2.31
N ILE A 12 7.44 5.74 1.61
CA ILE A 12 7.10 7.16 1.76
C ILE A 12 5.63 7.39 1.36
N ARG A 13 5.16 6.74 0.29
CA ARG A 13 3.73 6.81 -0.09
C ARG A 13 2.82 6.17 0.94
N LEU A 14 3.19 5.02 1.51
CA LEU A 14 2.40 4.38 2.57
C LEU A 14 2.33 5.29 3.81
N ALA A 15 3.48 5.79 4.28
CA ALA A 15 3.54 6.70 5.42
C ALA A 15 2.66 7.95 5.22
N ARG A 16 2.68 8.55 4.03
CA ARG A 16 1.80 9.67 3.69
C ARG A 16 0.31 9.33 3.67
N LYS A 17 -0.05 8.07 3.40
CA LYS A 17 -1.45 7.62 3.45
C LYS A 17 -1.91 7.29 4.87
N LEU A 18 -0.97 7.01 5.77
CA LEU A 18 -1.22 6.74 7.18
C LEU A 18 -1.02 7.98 8.06
N ALA A 19 -0.55 9.10 7.50
CA ALA A 19 -0.37 10.36 8.20
C ALA A 19 -1.62 10.70 9.04
N ASP A 20 -1.39 11.12 10.29
CA ASP A 20 -2.41 11.45 11.30
C ASP A 20 -3.28 10.27 11.79
N VAL A 21 -3.06 9.06 11.27
CA VAL A 21 -3.81 7.85 11.64
C VAL A 21 -2.94 6.82 12.37
N ALA A 22 -1.74 6.60 11.82
CA ALA A 22 -0.75 5.70 12.38
C ALA A 22 0.67 6.07 11.93
N GLU A 23 1.64 5.77 12.78
CA GLU A 23 3.06 5.90 12.47
C GLU A 23 3.65 4.53 12.15
N LEU A 24 4.48 4.45 11.10
CA LEU A 24 5.22 3.24 10.77
C LEU A 24 6.46 3.13 11.65
N GLU A 25 6.54 2.08 12.46
CA GLU A 25 7.74 1.77 13.25
C GLU A 25 8.76 1.00 12.40
N ASN A 26 8.28 0.03 11.63
CA ASN A 26 9.07 -0.66 10.62
C ASN A 26 8.16 -1.08 9.46
N VAL A 27 8.77 -1.27 8.29
CA VAL A 27 8.09 -1.82 7.13
C VAL A 27 9.08 -2.49 6.19
N GLU A 28 8.75 -3.71 5.84
CA GLU A 28 9.35 -4.48 4.77
C GLU A 28 8.49 -4.35 3.51
N LEU A 29 9.17 -4.35 2.35
CA LEU A 29 8.54 -4.30 1.05
C LEU A 29 8.77 -5.61 0.33
N LEU A 30 7.69 -6.19 -0.17
CA LEU A 30 7.75 -7.27 -1.14
C LEU A 30 7.21 -6.78 -2.48
N PRO A 31 8.07 -6.43 -3.45
CA PRO A 31 7.64 -6.06 -4.80
C PRO A 31 7.06 -7.27 -5.53
N HIS A 32 6.01 -7.06 -6.32
CA HIS A 32 5.42 -8.11 -7.15
C HIS A 32 5.72 -7.88 -8.62
N ALA A 33 5.66 -8.96 -9.40
CA ALA A 33 5.66 -8.85 -10.86
C ALA A 33 4.50 -7.93 -11.31
N PRO A 34 4.74 -7.01 -12.26
CA PRO A 34 3.70 -6.10 -12.70
C PRO A 34 2.52 -6.84 -13.32
N LEU A 35 1.32 -6.39 -13.00
CA LEU A 35 0.09 -6.86 -13.64
C LEU A 35 -0.09 -6.11 -14.96
N TYR A 36 -0.35 -6.86 -16.04
CA TYR A 36 -0.65 -6.29 -17.34
C TYR A 36 -2.11 -6.54 -17.69
N PHE A 37 -2.79 -5.51 -18.15
CA PHE A 37 -4.20 -5.60 -18.54
C PHE A 37 -4.48 -4.68 -19.72
N ARG A 38 -5.57 -4.95 -20.45
CA ARG A 38 -6.03 -4.08 -21.54
C ARG A 38 -7.18 -3.22 -21.07
N LYS A 39 -7.17 -1.96 -21.51
CA LYS A 39 -8.28 -1.02 -21.30
C LYS A 39 -8.56 -0.34 -22.64
N GLY A 40 -9.67 -0.70 -23.28
CA GLY A 40 -9.95 -0.32 -24.67
C GLY A 40 -8.89 -0.88 -25.61
N ASN A 41 -8.37 -0.05 -26.53
CA ASN A 41 -7.30 -0.42 -27.47
C ASN A 41 -5.88 -0.33 -26.87
N GLY A 42 -5.72 0.04 -25.59
CA GLY A 42 -4.42 0.21 -24.95
C GLY A 42 -4.03 -0.96 -24.05
N ALA A 43 -2.73 -1.27 -23.99
CA ALA A 43 -2.13 -2.08 -22.94
C ALA A 43 -1.72 -1.18 -21.76
N SER A 44 -2.00 -1.63 -20.54
CA SER A 44 -1.70 -0.93 -19.29
C SER A 44 -0.91 -1.85 -18.36
N LYS A 45 -0.10 -1.24 -17.49
CA LYS A 45 0.74 -1.91 -16.50
C LYS A 45 0.42 -1.36 -15.12
N LEU A 46 0.32 -2.24 -14.13
CA LEU A 46 0.17 -1.92 -12.71
C LEU A 46 1.30 -2.59 -11.93
N ALA A 47 2.20 -1.78 -11.37
CA ALA A 47 3.18 -2.25 -10.40
C ALA A 47 2.56 -2.25 -9.00
N THR A 48 2.77 -3.33 -8.25
CA THR A 48 2.24 -3.50 -6.88
C THR A 48 3.33 -4.04 -5.96
N CYS A 49 3.15 -3.84 -4.66
CA CYS A 49 4.00 -4.41 -3.62
C CYS A 49 3.16 -4.69 -2.38
N THR A 50 3.55 -5.70 -1.60
CA THR A 50 3.04 -5.91 -0.24
C THR A 50 3.92 -5.16 0.75
N PHE A 51 3.27 -4.58 1.77
CA PHE A 51 3.94 -3.97 2.91
C PHE A 51 3.66 -4.85 4.13
N GLU A 52 4.69 -5.23 4.87
CA GLU A 52 4.57 -5.96 6.13
C GLU A 52 5.38 -5.25 7.20
N GLY A 53 4.85 -5.13 8.41
CA GLY A 53 5.58 -4.45 9.48
C GLY A 53 4.72 -4.06 10.67
N VAL A 54 5.23 -3.12 11.44
CA VAL A 54 4.63 -2.65 12.68
C VAL A 54 4.23 -1.19 12.54
N LEU A 55 3.00 -0.90 12.95
CA LEU A 55 2.45 0.45 12.99
C LEU A 55 1.94 0.77 14.40
N ARG A 56 2.16 2.00 14.83
CA ARG A 56 1.62 2.57 16.06
C ARG A 56 0.40 3.40 15.73
N ILE A 57 -0.75 3.02 16.25
CA ILE A 57 -2.03 3.70 15.99
C ILE A 57 -2.08 5.00 16.81
N THR A 58 -2.32 6.14 16.15
CA THR A 58 -2.49 7.44 16.81
C THR A 58 -3.95 7.90 16.83
N ALA A 59 -4.78 7.46 15.87
CA ALA A 59 -6.21 7.76 15.82
C ALA A 59 -7.03 6.52 15.39
N ALA A 60 -7.60 5.80 16.36
CA ALA A 60 -8.29 4.53 16.12
C ALA A 60 -9.52 4.62 15.21
N GLU A 61 -10.37 5.64 15.39
CA GLU A 61 -11.58 5.82 14.56
C GLU A 61 -11.23 6.12 13.09
N SER A 62 -10.22 6.97 12.87
CA SER A 62 -9.69 7.26 11.55
C SER A 62 -9.09 6.02 10.88
N LEU A 63 -8.42 5.16 11.67
CA LEU A 63 -7.91 3.88 11.18
C LEU A 63 -9.06 2.98 10.73
N ALA A 64 -10.13 2.87 11.53
CA ALA A 64 -11.29 2.05 11.17
C ALA A 64 -11.92 2.49 9.84
N LEU A 65 -12.02 3.80 9.58
CA LEU A 65 -12.47 4.34 8.29
C LEU A 65 -11.51 3.99 7.15
N LEU A 66 -10.20 4.13 7.39
CA LEU A 66 -9.16 3.82 6.40
C LEU A 66 -9.14 2.33 6.04
N LEU A 67 -9.33 1.44 7.02
CA LEU A 67 -9.45 -0.01 6.81
C LEU A 67 -10.67 -0.35 5.94
N LYS A 68 -11.83 0.28 6.19
CA LYS A 68 -13.06 0.06 5.42
C LYS A 68 -12.95 0.58 3.99
N ASN A 69 -12.35 1.74 3.80
CA ASN A 69 -12.24 2.38 2.49
C ASN A 69 -11.07 1.86 1.65
N GLY A 70 -10.08 1.23 2.29
CA GLY A 70 -8.83 0.77 1.71
C GLY A 70 -7.81 1.87 1.44
N VAL A 71 -6.54 1.49 1.38
CA VAL A 71 -5.36 2.36 1.30
C VAL A 71 -4.83 2.46 -0.13
N GLY A 72 -4.76 3.68 -0.67
CA GLY A 72 -4.13 3.92 -1.97
C GLY A 72 -4.99 3.54 -3.19
N PRO A 73 -4.39 3.52 -4.40
CA PRO A 73 -5.11 3.30 -5.66
C PRO A 73 -5.32 1.81 -5.98
N ALA A 74 -5.95 1.53 -7.12
CA ALA A 74 -6.08 0.19 -7.72
C ALA A 74 -6.84 -0.85 -6.86
N LYS A 75 -7.83 -0.40 -6.06
CA LYS A 75 -8.64 -1.27 -5.18
C LYS A 75 -9.37 -2.39 -5.91
N ALA A 76 -9.87 -2.11 -7.11
CA ALA A 76 -10.51 -3.11 -7.97
C ALA A 76 -9.53 -4.17 -8.52
N PHE A 77 -8.21 -3.96 -8.38
CA PHE A 77 -7.16 -4.90 -8.79
C PHE A 77 -6.55 -5.65 -7.59
N GLY A 78 -7.24 -5.65 -6.42
CA GLY A 78 -6.79 -6.36 -5.23
C GLY A 78 -5.82 -5.58 -4.35
N CYS A 79 -5.63 -4.26 -4.58
CA CYS A 79 -4.79 -3.42 -3.74
C CYS A 79 -5.57 -2.72 -2.62
N GLY A 80 -4.86 -2.28 -1.59
CA GLY A 80 -5.38 -1.36 -0.57
C GLY A 80 -6.13 -2.02 0.58
N LEU A 81 -6.25 -3.34 0.61
CA LEU A 81 -6.63 -4.04 1.85
C LEU A 81 -5.45 -3.94 2.84
N LEU A 82 -5.70 -3.35 4.01
CA LEU A 82 -4.74 -3.32 5.10
C LEU A 82 -5.22 -4.29 6.18
N LEU A 83 -4.42 -5.31 6.48
CA LEU A 83 -4.70 -6.27 7.53
C LEU A 83 -3.92 -5.88 8.78
N VAL A 84 -4.58 -5.92 9.93
CA VAL A 84 -3.99 -5.59 11.22
C VAL A 84 -4.24 -6.71 12.21
N ARG A 85 -3.23 -6.98 13.05
CA ARG A 85 -3.36 -7.81 14.23
C ARG A 85 -2.65 -7.12 15.40
N ARG A 86 -3.06 -7.44 16.62
CA ARG A 86 -2.32 -6.99 17.80
C ARG A 86 -0.99 -7.77 17.91
N LEU A 87 0.06 -7.07 18.33
CA LEU A 87 1.36 -7.65 18.67
C LEU A 87 1.37 -8.11 20.13
#